data_AF-A0A839HM89-F1
#
_entry.id   AF-A0A839HM89-F1
#
_cell.length_a   1.000
_cell.length_b   1.000
_cell.length_c   1.000
_cell.angle_alpha   90.00
_cell.angle_beta   90.00
_cell.angle_gamma   90.00
#
_symmetry.space_group_name_H-M   'P 1'
#
loop_
_entity.id
_entity.type
_entity.pdbx_description
1 polymer ?
#
loop_
_entity_poly.entity_id
_entity_poly.type
_entity_poly.pdbx_seq_one_letter_code
_entity_poly.pdbx_strand_id
1 'polypeptide(L)' 'MNTDDLCIINGVVTKICYTTVAGRAPLTPHELHFFDEIVSARADDIIAKWIDFFVMHKPIKSETITRRFK' A
#
# COMPACT_ATOMS: atom_id res chain seq x y z
N MET A 1 -13.27 -2.28 -9.02
CA MET A 1 -11.93 -1.73 -8.77
C MET A 1 -11.83 -2.11 -7.35
N ASN A 2 -10.96 -3.07 -7.12
CA ASN A 2 -10.73 -3.50 -5.77
C ASN A 2 -10.12 -2.27 -5.11
N THR A 3 -10.75 -1.76 -4.07
CA THR A 3 -10.06 -0.81 -3.21
C THR A 3 -9.30 -1.65 -2.21
N ASP A 4 -8.02 -1.36 -2.13
CA ASP A 4 -7.09 -2.11 -1.31
C ASP A 4 -6.83 -1.29 -0.05
N ASP A 5 -7.30 -1.81 1.07
CA ASP A 5 -7.18 -1.18 2.37
C ASP A 5 -6.01 -1.81 3.14
N LEU A 6 -5.19 -0.97 3.76
CA LEU A 6 -4.10 -1.41 4.62
C LEU A 6 -4.61 -1.52 6.06
N CYS A 7 -4.67 -2.74 6.58
CA CYS A 7 -5.13 -3.01 7.93
C CYS A 7 -3.93 -2.93 8.90
N ILE A 8 -3.80 -1.81 9.64
CA ILE A 8 -2.67 -1.49 10.52
C ILE A 8 -3.07 -1.67 11.99
N ILE A 9 -2.28 -2.43 12.76
CA ILE A 9 -2.47 -2.58 14.22
C ILE A 9 -1.15 -2.21 14.90
N ASN A 10 -1.20 -1.29 15.88
CA ASN A 10 -0.03 -0.79 16.61
C ASN A 10 1.10 -0.27 15.71
N GLY A 11 0.76 0.33 14.55
CA GLY A 11 1.74 0.84 13.59
C GLY A 11 2.38 -0.22 12.69
N VAL A 12 1.95 -1.48 12.79
CA VAL A 12 2.41 -2.57 11.92
C VAL A 12 1.31 -2.93 10.93
N VAL A 13 1.67 -3.09 9.65
CA VAL A 13 0.76 -3.63 8.65
C VAL A 13 0.49 -5.10 8.98
N THR A 14 -0.75 -5.40 9.34
CA THR A 14 -1.15 -6.76 9.75
C THR A 14 -1.85 -7.53 8.65
N LYS A 15 -2.49 -6.83 7.71
CA LYS A 15 -3.22 -7.45 6.60
C LYS A 15 -3.44 -6.46 5.47
N ILE A 16 -3.46 -6.98 4.25
CA ILE A 16 -3.99 -6.27 3.08
C ILE A 16 -5.43 -6.75 2.88
N CYS A 17 -6.36 -5.80 2.84
CA CYS A 17 -7.78 -6.03 2.83
C CYS A 17 -8.33 -5.64 1.45
N TYR A 18 -8.71 -6.63 0.64
CA TYR A 18 -9.25 -6.41 -0.72
C TYR A 18 -10.77 -6.35 -0.66
N THR A 19 -11.38 -5.23 -1.07
CA THR A 19 -12.84 -5.10 -1.10
C THR A 19 -13.35 -4.69 -2.47
N THR A 20 -14.50 -5.24 -2.87
CA THR A 20 -15.18 -4.89 -4.12
C THR A 20 -16.02 -3.63 -3.91
N VAL A 21 -15.69 -2.55 -4.62
CA VAL A 21 -16.46 -1.30 -4.58
C VAL A 21 -17.32 -1.16 -5.83
N ALA A 22 -18.61 -0.86 -5.62
CA ALA A 22 -19.59 -0.66 -6.68
C ALA A 22 -19.21 0.50 -7.62
N GLY A 23 -19.44 0.33 -8.93
CA GLY A 23 -19.19 1.37 -9.94
C GLY A 23 -17.73 1.50 -10.39
N ARG A 24 -16.87 0.54 -10.05
CA ARG A 24 -15.43 0.59 -10.28
C ARG A 24 -14.97 -0.76 -10.87
N ALA A 25 -14.01 -0.83 -11.80
CA ALA A 25 -13.55 -2.09 -12.45
C ALA A 25 -12.38 -2.79 -11.71
N PRO A 26 -12.48 -4.05 -11.25
CA PRO A 26 -11.53 -4.70 -10.32
C PRO A 26 -10.09 -4.71 -10.84
N LEU A 27 -9.12 -4.79 -9.93
CA LEU A 27 -7.74 -5.04 -10.32
C LEU A 27 -7.67 -6.44 -10.95
N THR A 28 -6.89 -6.56 -12.02
CA THR A 28 -6.57 -7.87 -12.61
C THR A 28 -5.78 -8.71 -11.61
N PRO A 29 -5.79 -10.05 -11.75
CA PRO A 29 -5.00 -10.92 -10.88
C PRO A 29 -3.50 -10.57 -10.83
N HIS A 30 -2.95 -10.06 -11.94
CA HIS A 30 -1.56 -9.64 -12.03
C HIS A 30 -1.29 -8.34 -11.27
N GLU A 31 -2.20 -7.36 -11.36
CA GLU A 31 -2.10 -6.12 -10.59
C GLU A 31 -2.25 -6.38 -9.09
N LEU A 32 -3.16 -7.28 -8.69
CA LEU A 32 -3.29 -7.70 -7.29
C LEU A 32 -2.00 -8.33 -6.76
N HIS A 33 -1.37 -9.21 -7.55
CA HIS A 33 -0.12 -9.84 -7.15
C HIS A 33 1.01 -8.83 -6.96
N PHE A 34 1.14 -7.86 -7.88
CA PHE A 34 2.12 -6.79 -7.70
C PHE A 34 1.82 -5.89 -6.51
N PHE A 35 0.55 -5.57 -6.28
CA PHE A 35 0.15 -4.79 -5.13
C PHE A 35 0.55 -5.50 -3.83
N ASP A 36 0.24 -6.80 -3.72
CA ASP A 36 0.60 -7.65 -2.58
C ASP A 36 2.12 -7.69 -2.36
N GLU A 37 2.90 -7.91 -3.44
CA GLU A 37 4.36 -7.95 -3.40
C GLU A 37 4.96 -6.62 -2.90
N ILE A 38 4.50 -5.49 -3.46
CA ILE A 38 4.99 -4.15 -3.09
C ILE A 38 4.65 -3.82 -1.65
N VAL A 39 3.39 -3.99 -1.26
CA VAL A 39 2.92 -3.60 0.07
C VAL A 39 3.53 -4.49 1.15
N SER A 40 3.70 -5.79 0.88
CA SER A 40 4.37 -6.70 1.81
C SER A 40 5.85 -6.36 1.98
N ALA A 41 6.56 -6.05 0.90
CA ALA A 41 7.99 -5.72 0.94
C ALA A 41 8.29 -4.31 1.52
N ARG A 42 7.33 -3.40 1.45
CA ARG A 42 7.51 -1.97 1.82
C ARG A 42 6.57 -1.50 2.92
N ALA A 43 5.88 -2.40 3.59
CA ALA A 43 4.88 -2.08 4.62
C ALA A 43 5.39 -1.01 5.60
N ASP A 44 6.54 -1.25 6.22
CA ASP A 44 7.10 -0.35 7.23
C ASP A 44 7.48 1.02 6.64
N ASP A 45 8.07 1.05 5.45
CA ASP A 45 8.43 2.28 4.75
C ASP A 45 7.18 3.11 4.39
N ILE A 46 6.10 2.43 3.98
CA ILE A 46 4.81 3.07 3.66
C ILE A 46 4.25 3.72 4.93
N ILE A 47 4.24 3.00 6.06
CA ILE A 47 3.75 3.55 7.34
C ILE A 47 4.61 4.72 7.82
N ALA A 48 5.93 4.61 7.75
CA ALA A 48 6.83 5.69 8.13
C ALA A 48 6.57 6.96 7.31
N LYS A 49 6.44 6.83 5.98
CA LYS A 49 6.13 7.95 5.08
C LYS A 49 4.74 8.55 5.35
N TRP A 50 3.76 7.72 5.69
CA TRP A 50 2.42 8.19 6.09
C TRP A 50 2.46 9.02 7.38
N ILE A 51 3.17 8.54 8.40
CA ILE A 51 3.35 9.28 9.66
C ILE A 51 4.05 10.61 9.39
N ASP A 52 5.15 10.57 8.63
CA ASP A 52 5.93 11.77 8.31
C ASP A 52 5.08 12.82 7.57
N PHE A 53 4.25 12.40 6.62
CA PHE A 53 3.44 13.33 5.83
C PHE A 53 2.18 13.81 6.55
N PHE A 54 1.32 12.89 7.01
CA PHE A 54 -0.01 13.24 7.53
C PHE A 54 0.00 13.69 9.00
N VAL A 55 0.93 13.17 9.80
CA VAL A 55 1.01 13.51 11.23
C VAL A 55 2.04 14.60 11.45
N MET A 56 3.27 14.38 10.97
CA MET A 56 4.38 15.28 11.23
C MET A 56 4.48 16.45 10.23
N HIS A 57 3.63 16.48 9.20
CA HIS A 57 3.60 17.52 8.16
C HIS A 57 4.98 17.77 7.50
N LYS A 58 5.81 16.73 7.41
CA LYS A 58 7.13 16.80 6.78
C LYS A 58 6.98 16.68 5.26
N PRO A 59 7.75 17.46 4.48
CA PRO A 59 7.82 17.25 3.04
C PRO A 59 8.48 15.89 2.75
N ILE A 60 7.78 15.03 2.02
CA ILE A 60 8.29 13.73 1.55
C ILE A 60 8.52 13.77 0.04
N LYS A 61 9.60 13.12 -0.41
CA LYS A 61 9.86 12.92 -1.85
C LYS A 61 9.18 11.64 -2.32
N SER A 62 8.57 11.69 -3.50
CA SER A 62 8.10 10.48 -4.16
C SER A 62 9.28 9.59 -4.55
N GLU A 63 9.06 8.28 -4.54
CA GLU A 63 10.04 7.27 -4.93
C GLU A 63 9.42 6.42 -6.03
N THR A 64 10.15 6.23 -7.13
CA THR A 64 9.75 5.34 -8.22
C THR A 64 10.44 4.00 -8.05
N ILE A 65 9.64 2.95 -7.89
CA ILE A 65 10.13 1.58 -7.80
C ILE A 65 10.31 1.04 -9.23
N THR A 66 11.55 0.73 -9.62
CA THR A 66 11.89 0.23 -10.97
C THR A 66 12.39 -1.22 -10.97
N ARG A 67 12.48 -1.85 -9.79
CA ARG A 67 12.97 -3.22 -9.61
C ARG A 67 11.90 -4.07 -8.96
N ARG A 68 11.81 -5.34 -9.39
CA ARG A 68 11.02 -6.36 -8.69
C ARG A 68 11.60 -6.61 -7.30
N PHE A 69 10.73 -6.88 -6.34
CA PHE A 69 11.14 -7.36 -5.03
C PHE A 69 11.46 -8.86 -5.15
N LYS A 70 12.37 -9.35 -4.32
CA LYS A 70 12.78 -10.76 -4.30
C LYS A 70 12.30 -11.42 -3.03
#